data_AF-A0A2V9GNK6-F1
#
_entry.id   AF-A0A2V9GNK6-F1
#
_cell.length_a   1.000
_cell.length_b   1.000
_cell.length_c   1.000
_cell.angle_alpha   90.00
_cell.angle_beta   90.00
_cell.angle_gamma   90.00
#
_symmetry.space_group_name_H-M   'P 1'
#
loop_
_entity.id
_entity.type
_entity.pdbx_description
1 polymer ?
#
loop_
_entity_poly.entity_id
_entity_poly.type
_entity_poly.pdbx_seq_one_letter_code
_entity_poly.pdbx_strand_id
1 'polypeptide(L)'
;MRVKAMEALLQDLRYAFRMLRKAPAFTAVAVMTLALGIGANTAIFTVVNAVLFRPLPLRHPGQIVRLQEYHQHPANVTGATFRDVRERNRVFTQVAAYRIFSQNLSDTRQAVPPEQIDTAFVSQDFLLLLGVTPFLGPGFTQEQFRKNAESVVILSYGLWRHHFGSDRETVGKMITLHGEPHRVVGVMPMGFSFPETVQAWAPLTEDMVFPQNRRAHLFTTLARVKAGVSREAVQADLQAISLQVQQENHDVDPGFTFRAERLQDNLVSSVRPILLILLGAVAFVLLIACANVANLLLSRSVSRQKEIVVRAALGATRFRLARQLLTESMLLGLLGGATGCLLGLWSVKVMYAAYPGAILA
;
A
#
# COMPACT_ATOMS: atom_id res chain seq x y z
N MET A 1 16.49 17.70 -46.67
CA MET A 1 16.45 18.52 -45.44
C MET A 1 16.55 17.68 -44.15
N ARG A 2 15.86 16.52 -44.03
CA ARG A 2 15.92 15.62 -42.85
C ARG A 2 17.30 15.00 -42.55
N VAL A 3 18.06 14.60 -43.58
CA VAL A 3 19.39 13.95 -43.41
C VAL A 3 20.42 14.89 -42.77
N LYS A 4 20.49 16.15 -43.24
CA LYS A 4 21.38 17.19 -42.67
C LYS A 4 21.04 17.54 -41.22
N ALA A 5 19.76 17.49 -40.83
CA ALA A 5 19.34 17.71 -39.46
C ALA A 5 19.79 16.57 -38.53
N MET A 6 19.68 15.32 -39.00
CA MET A 6 20.11 14.13 -38.25
C MET A 6 21.62 14.09 -38.04
N GLU A 7 22.40 14.36 -39.09
CA GLU A 7 23.87 14.43 -39.01
C GLU A 7 24.34 15.51 -38.04
N ALA A 8 23.69 16.68 -38.06
CA ALA A 8 24.00 17.78 -37.16
C ALA A 8 23.67 17.43 -35.70
N LEU A 9 22.58 16.69 -35.44
CA LEU A 9 22.21 16.22 -34.12
C LEU A 9 23.18 15.16 -33.58
N LEU A 10 23.60 14.21 -34.43
CA LEU A 10 24.63 13.20 -34.10
C LEU A 10 25.99 13.83 -33.78
N GLN A 11 26.38 14.87 -34.53
CA GLN A 11 27.59 15.63 -34.23
C GLN A 11 27.48 16.35 -32.88
N ASP A 12 26.35 17.01 -32.61
CA ASP A 12 26.14 17.73 -31.36
C ASP A 12 26.10 16.76 -30.15
N LEU A 13 25.54 15.56 -30.30
CA LEU A 13 25.58 14.50 -29.28
C LEU A 13 26.99 13.97 -29.01
N ARG A 14 27.76 13.64 -30.06
CA ARG A 14 29.17 13.21 -29.92
C ARG A 14 30.00 14.29 -29.25
N TYR A 15 29.76 15.54 -29.64
CA TYR A 15 30.41 16.70 -29.05
C TYR A 15 30.06 16.85 -27.57
N ALA A 16 28.77 16.79 -27.23
CA ALA A 16 28.28 16.89 -25.85
C ALA A 16 28.91 15.80 -24.96
N PHE A 17 28.92 14.55 -25.43
CA PHE A 17 29.55 13.45 -24.70
C PHE A 17 31.05 13.68 -24.47
N ARG A 18 31.78 14.17 -25.50
CA ARG A 18 33.20 14.50 -25.37
C ARG A 18 33.43 15.64 -24.37
N MET A 19 32.55 16.64 -24.34
CA MET A 19 32.62 17.74 -23.39
C MET A 19 32.33 17.32 -21.95
N LEU A 20 31.41 16.39 -21.73
CA LEU A 20 31.16 15.82 -20.41
C LEU A 20 32.38 15.04 -19.91
N ARG A 21 33.00 14.20 -20.76
CA ARG A 21 34.23 13.46 -20.42
C ARG A 21 35.42 14.36 -20.10
N LYS A 22 35.51 15.54 -20.70
CA LYS A 22 36.56 16.53 -20.42
C LYS A 22 36.36 17.29 -19.10
N ALA A 23 35.16 17.26 -18.54
CA ALA A 23 34.82 17.91 -17.27
C ALA A 23 34.20 16.89 -16.30
N PRO A 24 34.98 15.88 -15.85
CA PRO A 24 34.44 14.74 -15.09
C PRO A 24 33.88 15.17 -13.74
N ALA A 25 34.55 16.07 -13.01
CA ALA A 25 34.08 16.55 -11.71
C ALA A 25 32.73 17.28 -11.82
N PHE A 26 32.60 18.22 -12.77
CA PHE A 26 31.33 18.91 -13.06
C PHE A 26 30.22 17.91 -13.42
N THR A 27 30.53 16.98 -14.33
CA THR A 27 29.54 15.99 -14.81
C THR A 27 29.08 15.10 -13.66
N ALA A 28 30.01 14.63 -12.83
CA ALA A 28 29.70 13.79 -11.67
C ALA A 28 28.81 14.53 -10.66
N VAL A 29 29.17 15.75 -10.26
CA VAL A 29 28.36 16.54 -9.31
C VAL A 29 26.97 16.81 -9.85
N ALA A 30 26.85 17.24 -11.11
CA ALA A 30 25.56 17.58 -11.70
C ALA A 30 24.67 16.34 -11.92
N VAL A 31 25.25 15.21 -12.37
CA VAL A 31 24.53 13.93 -12.50
C VAL A 31 24.09 13.42 -11.13
N MET A 32 24.95 13.43 -10.11
CA MET A 32 24.58 12.98 -8.75
C MET A 32 23.50 13.86 -8.13
N THR A 33 23.58 15.18 -8.31
CA THR A 33 22.57 16.12 -7.80
C THR A 33 21.19 15.87 -8.43
N LEU A 34 21.13 15.69 -9.76
CA LEU A 34 19.89 15.32 -10.45
C LEU A 34 19.42 13.92 -10.03
N ALA A 35 20.33 12.95 -9.95
CA ALA A 35 19.99 11.57 -9.62
C ALA A 35 19.35 11.45 -8.23
N LEU A 36 19.86 12.19 -7.24
CA LEU A 36 19.29 12.23 -5.90
C LEU A 36 17.89 12.85 -5.90
N GLY A 37 17.71 14.01 -6.54
CA GLY A 37 16.40 14.67 -6.60
C GLY A 37 15.34 13.86 -7.36
N ILE A 38 15.72 13.26 -8.49
CA ILE A 38 14.83 12.44 -9.33
C ILE A 38 14.56 11.10 -8.64
N GLY A 39 15.60 10.44 -8.10
CA GLY A 39 15.48 9.14 -7.44
C GLY A 39 14.62 9.21 -6.18
N ALA A 40 14.80 10.24 -5.34
CA ALA A 40 13.97 10.45 -4.16
C ALA A 40 12.49 10.68 -4.53
N ASN A 41 12.22 11.54 -5.53
CA ASN A 41 10.84 11.75 -6.00
C ASN A 41 10.24 10.48 -6.59
N THR A 42 11.01 9.73 -7.37
CA THR A 42 10.56 8.47 -7.97
C THR A 42 10.20 7.45 -6.89
N ALA A 43 11.04 7.31 -5.86
CA ALA A 43 10.79 6.39 -4.75
C ALA A 43 9.53 6.77 -3.96
N ILE A 44 9.40 8.04 -3.54
CA ILE A 44 8.23 8.51 -2.79
C ILE A 44 6.96 8.42 -3.62
N PHE A 45 6.99 8.87 -4.88
CA PHE A 45 5.84 8.76 -5.77
C PHE A 45 5.42 7.30 -5.97
N THR A 46 6.36 6.36 -6.06
CA THR A 46 6.04 4.93 -6.16
C THR A 46 5.27 4.45 -4.94
N VAL A 47 5.69 4.83 -3.73
CA VAL A 47 4.98 4.50 -2.48
C VAL A 47 3.61 5.17 -2.42
N VAL A 48 3.53 6.47 -2.72
CA VAL A 48 2.27 7.22 -2.77
C VAL A 48 1.30 6.58 -3.76
N ASN A 49 1.77 6.20 -4.94
CA ASN A 49 0.97 5.53 -5.95
C ASN A 49 0.47 4.15 -5.50
N ALA A 50 1.34 3.37 -4.85
CA ALA A 50 0.98 2.07 -4.30
C ALA A 50 -0.05 2.18 -3.17
N VAL A 51 0.04 3.19 -2.31
CA VAL A 51 -0.81 3.32 -1.11
C VAL A 51 -2.09 4.11 -1.39
N LEU A 52 -2.02 5.26 -2.05
CA LEU A 52 -3.19 6.14 -2.25
C LEU A 52 -4.00 5.75 -3.50
N PHE A 53 -3.33 5.40 -4.60
CA PHE A 53 -3.98 5.34 -5.91
C PHE A 53 -4.26 3.92 -6.41
N ARG A 54 -3.52 2.91 -5.95
CA ARG A 54 -3.74 1.52 -6.39
C ARG A 54 -4.95 0.93 -5.67
N PRO A 55 -6.00 0.48 -6.39
CA PRO A 55 -7.15 -0.14 -5.75
C PRO A 55 -6.74 -1.46 -5.10
N LEU A 56 -7.32 -1.75 -3.93
CA LEU A 56 -7.16 -3.06 -3.27
C LEU A 56 -7.57 -4.17 -4.26
N PRO A 57 -6.83 -5.29 -4.36
CA PRO A 57 -7.14 -6.42 -5.23
C PRO A 57 -8.32 -7.24 -4.69
N LEU A 58 -9.45 -6.59 -4.44
CA LEU A 58 -10.69 -7.17 -3.92
C LEU A 58 -11.75 -7.17 -5.02
N ARG A 59 -12.72 -8.08 -4.94
CA ARG A 59 -13.85 -8.07 -5.88
C ARG A 59 -14.71 -6.84 -5.62
N HIS A 60 -14.92 -6.00 -6.65
CA HIS A 60 -15.69 -4.75 -6.57
C HIS A 60 -15.36 -3.88 -5.35
N PRO A 61 -14.13 -3.33 -5.25
CA PRO A 61 -13.66 -2.63 -4.06
C PRO A 61 -14.47 -1.36 -3.76
N GLY A 62 -15.06 -0.73 -4.79
CA GLY A 62 -15.92 0.45 -4.64
C GLY A 62 -17.25 0.20 -3.92
N GLN A 63 -17.62 -1.07 -3.70
CA GLN A 63 -18.82 -1.47 -2.94
C GLN A 63 -18.48 -1.88 -1.49
N ILE A 64 -17.20 -1.96 -1.12
CA ILE A 64 -16.80 -2.36 0.23
C ILE A 64 -16.63 -1.10 1.08
N VAL A 65 -17.35 -1.07 2.19
CA VAL A 65 -17.28 0.00 3.18
C VAL A 65 -16.80 -0.54 4.52
N ARG A 66 -16.03 0.26 5.25
CA ARG A 66 -15.77 0.04 6.68
C ARG A 66 -16.91 0.69 7.46
N LEU A 67 -17.47 -0.06 8.39
CA LEU A 67 -18.45 0.45 9.34
C LEU A 67 -17.72 0.89 10.60
N GLN A 68 -18.06 2.07 11.09
CA GLN A 68 -17.53 2.64 12.32
C GLN A 68 -18.66 3.18 13.18
N GLU A 69 -18.46 3.08 14.49
CA GLU A 69 -19.30 3.75 15.47
C GLU A 69 -18.75 5.16 15.69
N TYR A 70 -19.62 6.16 15.67
CA TYR A 70 -19.27 7.53 15.98
C TYR A 70 -19.98 7.95 17.26
N HIS A 71 -19.16 8.29 18.24
CA HIS A 71 -19.57 8.95 19.48
C HIS A 71 -19.00 10.37 19.44
N GLN A 72 -18.01 10.67 20.28
CA GLN A 72 -17.19 11.89 20.15
C GLN A 72 -16.10 11.75 19.08
N HIS A 73 -15.58 10.54 18.90
CA HIS A 73 -14.53 10.18 17.96
C HIS A 73 -14.92 8.86 17.25
N PRO A 74 -14.37 8.59 16.05
CA PRO A 74 -14.56 7.31 15.39
C PRO A 74 -14.00 6.17 16.24
N ALA A 75 -14.82 5.14 16.44
CA ALA A 75 -14.47 3.92 17.16
C ALA A 75 -14.75 2.68 16.30
N ASN A 76 -14.09 1.59 16.66
CA ASN A 76 -14.41 0.27 16.13
C ASN A 76 -15.81 -0.16 16.58
N VAL A 77 -16.34 -1.18 15.91
CA VAL A 77 -17.68 -1.69 16.15
C VAL A 77 -17.64 -2.70 17.30
N THR A 78 -18.67 -2.68 18.16
CA THR A 78 -18.82 -3.70 19.21
C THR A 78 -19.42 -5.00 18.68
N GLY A 79 -19.27 -6.11 19.41
CA GLY A 79 -19.85 -7.40 19.00
C GLY A 79 -21.38 -7.36 18.92
N ALA A 80 -22.03 -6.71 19.88
CA ALA A 80 -23.48 -6.49 19.89
C ALA A 80 -23.93 -5.68 18.66
N THR A 81 -23.21 -4.61 18.38
CA THR A 81 -23.48 -3.75 17.25
C THR A 81 -23.28 -4.43 15.90
N PHE A 82 -22.22 -5.20 15.75
CA PHE A 82 -21.97 -5.99 14.53
C PHE A 82 -23.16 -6.92 14.25
N ARG A 83 -23.71 -7.57 15.28
CA ARG A 83 -24.91 -8.40 15.18
C ARG A 83 -26.12 -7.58 14.73
N ASP A 84 -26.37 -6.43 15.36
CA ASP A 84 -27.51 -5.55 15.01
C ASP A 84 -27.46 -5.17 13.52
N VAL A 85 -26.29 -4.76 13.02
CA VAL A 85 -26.14 -4.45 11.60
C VAL A 85 -26.36 -5.70 10.74
N ARG A 86 -25.74 -6.83 11.08
CA ARG A 86 -25.87 -8.07 10.31
C ARG A 86 -27.32 -8.54 10.19
N GLU A 87 -28.12 -8.41 11.24
CA GLU A 87 -29.50 -8.89 11.30
C GLU A 87 -30.53 -7.88 10.74
N ARG A 88 -30.28 -6.58 10.87
CA ARG A 88 -31.28 -5.54 10.58
C ARG A 88 -31.05 -4.79 9.26
N ASN A 89 -29.84 -4.85 8.69
CA ASN A 89 -29.52 -4.10 7.48
C ASN A 89 -30.36 -4.50 6.27
N ARG A 90 -30.63 -3.53 5.40
CA ARG A 90 -31.32 -3.75 4.12
C ARG A 90 -30.45 -3.42 2.92
N VAL A 91 -29.34 -2.72 3.13
CA VAL A 91 -28.48 -2.17 2.06
C VAL A 91 -27.24 -3.00 1.77
N PHE A 92 -26.86 -3.94 2.66
CA PHE A 92 -25.66 -4.75 2.48
C PHE A 92 -26.00 -6.17 1.99
N THR A 93 -25.07 -6.76 1.26
CA THR A 93 -25.14 -8.16 0.78
C THR A 93 -24.38 -9.10 1.72
N GLN A 94 -23.25 -8.64 2.25
CA GLN A 94 -22.50 -9.31 3.30
C GLN A 94 -22.03 -8.27 4.31
N VAL A 95 -21.95 -8.69 5.58
CA VAL A 95 -21.36 -7.92 6.68
C VAL A 95 -20.38 -8.84 7.38
N ALA A 96 -19.11 -8.44 7.46
CA ALA A 96 -18.06 -9.23 8.08
C ALA A 96 -17.32 -8.40 9.12
N ALA A 97 -16.84 -9.05 10.17
CA ALA A 97 -16.00 -8.45 11.19
C ALA A 97 -14.67 -9.19 11.28
N TYR A 98 -13.64 -8.49 11.71
CA TYR A 98 -12.39 -9.12 12.11
C TYR A 98 -11.73 -8.40 13.29
N ARG A 99 -10.86 -9.14 13.97
CA ARG A 99 -9.93 -8.62 14.99
C ARG A 99 -8.58 -9.31 14.82
N ILE A 100 -7.51 -8.54 14.96
CA ILE A 100 -6.14 -9.05 14.83
C ILE A 100 -5.59 -9.29 16.22
N PHE A 101 -4.93 -10.44 16.40
CA PHE A 101 -4.15 -10.75 17.58
C PHE A 101 -2.78 -11.24 17.16
N SER A 102 -1.76 -10.81 17.91
CA SER A 102 -0.43 -11.39 17.78
C SER A 102 -0.42 -12.75 18.51
N GLN A 103 0.05 -13.78 17.84
CA GLN A 103 0.01 -15.18 18.28
C GLN A 103 1.40 -15.80 18.10
N ASN A 104 1.79 -16.64 19.05
CA ASN A 104 3.05 -17.39 18.94
C ASN A 104 2.78 -18.69 18.21
N LEU A 105 3.30 -18.81 16.99
CA LEU A 105 3.30 -20.05 16.21
C LEU A 105 4.40 -20.96 16.72
N SER A 106 4.04 -22.20 17.01
CA SER A 106 4.96 -23.31 17.25
C SER A 106 4.47 -24.54 16.51
N ASP A 107 5.36 -25.20 15.76
CA ASP A 107 5.10 -26.53 15.21
C ASP A 107 5.86 -27.54 16.06
N THR A 108 5.14 -28.45 16.73
CA THR A 108 5.73 -29.49 17.58
C THR A 108 6.46 -30.58 16.79
N ARG A 109 6.38 -30.56 15.45
CA ARG A 109 6.91 -31.62 14.58
C ARG A 109 8.21 -31.25 13.90
N GLN A 110 8.57 -29.98 13.91
CA GLN A 110 9.87 -29.51 13.41
C GLN A 110 10.55 -28.70 14.50
N ALA A 111 11.87 -28.82 14.60
CA ALA A 111 12.68 -27.98 15.50
C ALA A 111 12.83 -26.55 14.95
N VAL A 112 11.73 -25.96 14.47
CA VAL A 112 11.66 -24.56 14.05
C VAL A 112 11.41 -23.73 15.31
N PRO A 113 12.20 -22.67 15.54
CA PRO A 113 11.96 -21.80 16.68
C PRO A 113 10.56 -21.19 16.61
N PRO A 114 9.89 -20.99 17.76
CA PRO A 114 8.61 -20.29 17.79
C PRO A 114 8.71 -18.92 17.11
N GLU A 115 7.70 -18.59 16.31
CA GLU A 115 7.63 -17.34 15.55
C GLU A 115 6.37 -16.57 15.94
N GLN A 116 6.51 -15.27 16.19
CA GLN A 116 5.35 -14.42 16.46
C GLN A 116 4.71 -14.01 15.14
N ILE A 117 3.43 -14.32 14.97
CA ILE A 117 2.64 -14.02 13.78
C ILE A 117 1.37 -13.25 14.14
N ASP A 118 0.88 -12.42 13.23
CA ASP A 118 -0.42 -11.78 13.38
C ASP A 118 -1.51 -12.64 12.74
N THR A 119 -2.53 -12.95 13.53
CA THR A 119 -3.67 -13.77 13.12
C THR A 119 -4.94 -12.94 13.13
N ALA A 120 -5.62 -12.88 11.98
CA ALA A 120 -6.93 -12.26 11.87
C ALA A 120 -8.02 -13.27 12.26
N PHE A 121 -8.73 -13.00 13.34
CA PHE A 121 -9.95 -13.71 13.71
C PHE A 121 -11.09 -13.07 12.94
N VAL A 122 -11.72 -13.82 12.04
CA VAL A 122 -12.66 -13.30 11.05
C VAL A 122 -14.03 -13.93 11.20
N SER A 123 -15.09 -13.18 10.92
CA SER A 123 -16.45 -13.73 10.88
C SER A 123 -16.67 -14.61 9.65
N GLN A 124 -17.71 -15.44 9.68
CA GLN A 124 -18.10 -16.37 8.61
C GLN A 124 -18.11 -15.75 7.20
N ASP A 125 -18.68 -14.55 7.04
CA ASP A 125 -18.84 -13.93 5.72
C ASP A 125 -17.57 -13.22 5.21
N PHE A 126 -16.46 -13.23 5.95
CA PHE A 126 -15.29 -12.42 5.63
C PHE A 126 -14.64 -12.78 4.29
N LEU A 127 -14.35 -14.07 4.05
CA LEU A 127 -13.72 -14.50 2.79
C LEU A 127 -14.65 -14.31 1.59
N LEU A 128 -15.95 -14.58 1.79
CA LEU A 128 -16.99 -14.36 0.80
C LEU A 128 -17.14 -12.87 0.46
N LEU A 129 -17.13 -12.00 1.47
CA LEU A 129 -17.18 -10.56 1.31
C LEU A 129 -15.97 -10.07 0.52
N LEU A 130 -14.77 -10.59 0.75
CA LEU A 130 -13.59 -10.19 -0.03
C LEU A 130 -13.53 -10.84 -1.42
N GLY A 131 -14.29 -11.93 -1.62
CA GLY A 131 -14.29 -12.70 -2.85
C GLY A 131 -13.00 -13.48 -3.07
N VAL A 132 -12.36 -13.92 -1.98
CA VAL A 132 -11.12 -14.69 -1.98
C VAL A 132 -11.42 -16.16 -1.66
N THR A 133 -10.72 -17.06 -2.34
CA THR A 133 -10.79 -18.50 -2.10
C THR A 133 -9.38 -19.02 -1.79
N PRO A 134 -9.20 -19.92 -0.82
CA PRO A 134 -7.91 -20.54 -0.57
C PRO A 134 -7.34 -21.20 -1.82
N PHE A 135 -6.02 -21.10 -1.99
CA PHE A 135 -5.27 -21.79 -3.03
C PHE A 135 -5.13 -23.29 -2.75
N LEU A 136 -5.00 -23.66 -1.46
CA LEU A 136 -5.01 -25.05 -0.99
C LEU A 136 -6.08 -25.21 0.09
N GLY A 137 -6.72 -26.38 0.11
CA GLY A 137 -7.73 -26.75 1.10
C GLY A 137 -9.10 -26.13 0.84
N PRO A 138 -10.15 -26.64 1.52
CA PRO A 138 -11.53 -26.18 1.35
C PRO A 138 -11.80 -24.80 1.99
N GLY A 139 -10.93 -24.34 2.89
CA GLY A 139 -11.17 -23.13 3.69
C GLY A 139 -12.10 -23.38 4.88
N PHE A 140 -12.80 -22.33 5.32
CA PHE A 140 -13.70 -22.43 6.46
C PHE A 140 -15.07 -23.01 6.09
N THR A 141 -15.63 -23.78 7.01
CA THR A 141 -17.02 -24.27 6.97
C THR A 141 -17.85 -23.54 8.01
N GLN A 142 -19.18 -23.49 7.84
CA GLN A 142 -20.06 -22.76 8.78
C GLN A 142 -20.00 -23.33 10.21
N GLU A 143 -19.84 -24.65 10.34
CA GLU A 143 -19.74 -25.32 11.63
C GLU A 143 -18.55 -24.84 12.46
N GLN A 144 -17.47 -24.37 11.81
CA GLN A 144 -16.26 -23.87 12.46
C GLN A 144 -16.41 -22.48 13.10
N PHE A 145 -17.53 -21.79 12.88
CA PHE A 145 -17.83 -20.51 13.51
C PHE A 145 -18.75 -20.66 14.74
N ARG A 146 -19.25 -21.86 15.02
CA ARG A 146 -20.11 -22.13 16.17
C ARG A 146 -19.31 -22.13 17.47
N LYS A 147 -20.02 -21.94 18.59
CA LYS A 147 -19.45 -22.09 19.92
C LYS A 147 -18.84 -23.49 20.12
N ASN A 148 -17.64 -23.54 20.71
CA ASN A 148 -16.88 -24.77 20.95
C ASN A 148 -16.58 -25.59 19.68
N ALA A 149 -16.59 -24.94 18.51
CA ALA A 149 -16.16 -25.58 17.29
C ALA A 149 -14.66 -25.93 17.36
N GLU A 150 -14.24 -26.82 16.46
CA GLU A 150 -12.82 -27.15 16.33
C GLU A 150 -12.01 -25.91 15.93
N SER A 151 -10.91 -25.66 16.65
CA SER A 151 -9.95 -24.60 16.34
C SER A 151 -9.28 -24.87 15.00
N VAL A 152 -9.55 -24.02 14.01
CA VAL A 152 -8.98 -24.14 12.67
C VAL A 152 -8.32 -22.85 12.21
N VAL A 153 -7.42 -22.96 11.24
CA VAL A 153 -6.66 -21.83 10.71
C VAL A 153 -6.40 -21.97 9.22
N ILE A 154 -6.38 -20.85 8.52
CA ILE A 154 -5.89 -20.74 7.14
C ILE A 154 -4.59 -19.94 7.16
N LEU A 155 -3.55 -20.46 6.51
CA LEU A 155 -2.24 -19.82 6.48
C LEU A 155 -2.11 -18.88 5.28
N SER A 156 -1.27 -17.85 5.40
CA SER A 156 -0.82 -17.06 4.26
C SER A 156 0.11 -17.89 3.37
N TYR A 157 0.14 -17.58 2.08
CA TYR A 157 1.08 -18.20 1.14
C TYR A 157 2.53 -18.01 1.59
N GLY A 158 2.84 -16.82 2.12
CA GLY A 158 4.16 -16.48 2.65
C GLY A 158 4.57 -17.41 3.79
N LEU A 159 3.72 -17.53 4.82
CA LEU A 159 3.95 -18.40 5.99
C LEU A 159 4.11 -19.86 5.61
N TRP A 160 3.20 -20.37 4.79
CA TRP A 160 3.27 -21.73 4.27
C TRP A 160 4.57 -22.02 3.50
N ARG A 161 5.08 -21.06 2.73
CA ARG A 161 6.32 -21.23 1.97
C ARG A 161 7.57 -21.22 2.83
N HIS A 162 7.71 -20.26 3.74
CA HIS A 162 8.96 -20.09 4.49
C HIS A 162 9.04 -20.96 5.75
N HIS A 163 7.94 -21.09 6.50
CA HIS A 163 7.90 -21.84 7.76
C HIS A 163 7.62 -23.33 7.51
N PHE A 164 6.73 -23.64 6.56
CA PHE A 164 6.33 -25.03 6.26
C PHE A 164 6.96 -25.58 4.97
N GLY A 165 7.94 -24.88 4.39
CA GLY A 165 8.70 -25.35 3.22
C GLY A 165 7.86 -25.64 1.98
N SER A 166 6.68 -25.04 1.84
CA SER A 166 5.71 -25.35 0.79
C SER A 166 5.18 -26.80 0.80
N ASP A 167 5.13 -27.45 1.97
CA ASP A 167 4.54 -28.79 2.12
C ASP A 167 3.02 -28.76 1.90
N ARG A 168 2.53 -29.44 0.85
CA ARG A 168 1.08 -29.54 0.55
C ARG A 168 0.31 -30.33 1.60
N GLU A 169 0.99 -31.21 2.32
CA GLU A 169 0.35 -31.98 3.40
C GLU A 169 0.07 -31.11 4.62
N THR A 170 0.54 -29.86 4.68
CA THR A 170 0.24 -28.90 5.76
C THR A 170 -1.27 -28.80 6.02
N VAL A 171 -2.11 -28.87 4.98
CA VAL A 171 -3.57 -28.90 5.14
C VAL A 171 -4.01 -30.22 5.78
N GLY A 172 -4.71 -30.13 6.91
CA GLY A 172 -5.15 -31.24 7.74
C GLY A 172 -4.24 -31.50 8.94
N LYS A 173 -3.03 -30.92 8.96
CA LYS A 173 -2.07 -31.03 10.07
C LYS A 173 -2.43 -30.04 11.20
N MET A 174 -2.02 -30.37 12.42
CA MET A 174 -2.17 -29.50 13.60
C MET A 174 -0.94 -28.60 13.74
N ILE A 175 -1.17 -27.34 14.08
CA ILE A 175 -0.15 -26.38 14.51
C ILE A 175 -0.58 -25.77 15.84
N THR A 176 0.35 -25.23 16.62
CA THR A 176 0.02 -24.62 17.91
C THR A 176 0.14 -23.10 17.80
N LEU A 177 -0.97 -22.40 18.07
CA LEU A 177 -1.02 -20.93 18.14
C LEU A 177 -1.29 -20.53 19.60
N HIS A 178 -0.36 -19.80 20.20
CA HIS A 178 -0.46 -19.31 21.57
C HIS A 178 -0.78 -20.42 22.61
N GLY A 179 -0.22 -21.61 22.39
CA GLY A 179 -0.43 -22.80 23.24
C GLY A 179 -1.65 -23.66 22.86
N GLU A 180 -2.52 -23.17 21.97
CA GLU A 180 -3.75 -23.87 21.57
C GLU A 180 -3.60 -24.57 20.21
N PRO A 181 -3.98 -25.85 20.09
CA PRO A 181 -3.87 -26.60 18.84
C PRO A 181 -4.92 -26.13 17.82
N HIS A 182 -4.47 -25.80 16.61
CA HIS A 182 -5.30 -25.38 15.47
C HIS A 182 -5.04 -26.29 14.27
N ARG A 183 -6.11 -26.80 13.64
CA ARG A 183 -6.00 -27.56 12.40
C ARG A 183 -5.90 -26.64 11.20
N VAL A 184 -4.89 -26.84 10.35
CA VAL A 184 -4.77 -26.06 9.11
C VAL A 184 -5.80 -26.55 8.09
N VAL A 185 -6.72 -25.68 7.67
CA VAL A 185 -7.80 -26.03 6.71
C VAL A 185 -7.62 -25.38 5.34
N GLY A 186 -6.57 -24.57 5.17
CA GLY A 186 -6.19 -24.08 3.87
C GLY A 186 -4.99 -23.14 3.87
N VAL A 187 -4.62 -22.72 2.66
CA VAL A 187 -3.57 -21.71 2.40
C VAL A 187 -4.13 -20.67 1.44
N MET A 188 -3.99 -19.39 1.76
CA MET A 188 -4.43 -18.28 0.90
C MET A 188 -3.61 -18.19 -0.39
N PRO A 189 -4.18 -17.59 -1.46
CA PRO A 189 -3.44 -17.36 -2.69
C PRO A 189 -2.26 -16.39 -2.49
N MET A 190 -1.27 -16.51 -3.37
CA MET A 190 -0.13 -15.60 -3.42
C MET A 190 -0.60 -14.14 -3.59
N GLY A 191 -0.03 -13.23 -2.80
CA GLY A 191 -0.36 -11.80 -2.83
C GLY A 191 -1.59 -11.39 -2.03
N PHE A 192 -2.30 -12.33 -1.38
CA PHE A 192 -3.39 -11.99 -0.47
C PHE A 192 -2.88 -11.78 0.97
N SER A 193 -3.06 -10.57 1.49
CA SER A 193 -2.59 -10.14 2.82
C SER A 193 -3.50 -9.08 3.46
N PHE A 194 -4.82 -9.21 3.32
CA PHE A 194 -5.79 -8.29 3.93
C PHE A 194 -6.33 -8.92 5.23
N PRO A 195 -6.54 -8.16 6.34
CA PRO A 195 -6.65 -6.70 6.46
C PRO A 195 -5.34 -5.91 6.65
N GLU A 196 -4.38 -6.49 7.34
CA GLU A 196 -3.00 -6.01 7.48
C GLU A 196 -2.10 -7.18 7.08
N THR A 197 -0.77 -7.10 7.12
CA THR A 197 0.17 -8.19 6.73
C THR A 197 0.13 -9.43 7.64
N VAL A 198 -1.08 -9.80 8.10
CA VAL A 198 -1.43 -11.00 8.83
C VAL A 198 -1.00 -12.23 8.06
N GLN A 199 -0.47 -13.18 8.81
CA GLN A 199 0.11 -14.40 8.29
C GLN A 199 -0.86 -15.58 8.42
N ALA A 200 -1.96 -15.42 9.15
CA ALA A 200 -2.98 -16.44 9.34
C ALA A 200 -4.38 -15.83 9.54
N TRP A 201 -5.41 -16.63 9.27
CA TRP A 201 -6.81 -16.34 9.54
C TRP A 201 -7.42 -17.47 10.37
N ALA A 202 -8.20 -17.15 11.39
CA ALA A 202 -8.93 -18.11 12.22
C ALA A 202 -10.42 -17.68 12.34
N PRO A 203 -11.35 -18.62 12.59
CA PRO A 203 -12.74 -18.26 12.84
C PRO A 203 -12.90 -17.41 14.10
N LEU A 204 -13.65 -16.32 13.97
CA LEU A 204 -14.20 -15.59 15.10
C LEU A 204 -15.47 -16.32 15.56
N THR A 205 -15.33 -17.19 16.55
CA THR A 205 -16.42 -18.01 17.07
C THR A 205 -17.40 -17.18 17.93
N GLU A 206 -18.63 -17.67 18.08
CA GLU A 206 -19.69 -16.96 18.82
C GLU A 206 -19.32 -16.62 20.28
N ASP A 207 -18.48 -17.43 20.92
CA ASP A 207 -17.98 -17.19 22.28
C ASP A 207 -16.93 -16.07 22.35
N MET A 208 -16.16 -15.85 21.28
CA MET A 208 -15.22 -14.73 21.18
C MET A 208 -15.92 -13.40 20.88
N VAL A 209 -17.08 -13.45 20.23
CA VAL A 209 -17.95 -12.28 19.99
C VAL A 209 -18.76 -12.05 21.26
N PHE A 210 -18.20 -11.37 22.27
CA PHE A 210 -18.91 -10.99 23.51
C PHE A 210 -20.22 -10.25 23.18
N PRO A 211 -21.38 -10.93 23.10
CA PRO A 211 -22.49 -10.40 22.31
C PRO A 211 -23.35 -9.38 23.08
N GLN A 212 -23.11 -9.27 24.38
CA GLN A 212 -23.82 -8.34 25.25
C GLN A 212 -23.00 -7.06 25.54
N ASN A 213 -21.68 -7.08 25.31
CA ASN A 213 -20.85 -5.94 25.66
C ASN A 213 -20.89 -4.86 24.57
N ARG A 214 -21.73 -3.85 24.79
CA ARG A 214 -21.89 -2.66 23.93
C ARG A 214 -20.84 -1.57 24.16
N ARG A 215 -19.84 -1.81 25.03
CA ARG A 215 -18.72 -0.87 25.29
C ARG A 215 -17.37 -1.38 24.77
N ALA A 216 -17.34 -2.61 24.27
CA ALA A 216 -16.14 -3.25 23.75
C ALA A 216 -16.00 -3.02 22.23
N HIS A 217 -15.45 -1.86 21.84
CA HIS A 217 -15.17 -1.45 20.46
C HIS A 217 -13.96 -2.21 19.87
N LEU A 218 -14.11 -3.52 19.66
CA LEU A 218 -12.99 -4.43 19.38
C LEU A 218 -12.89 -4.89 17.93
N PHE A 219 -13.94 -4.68 17.12
CA PHE A 219 -14.03 -5.27 15.80
C PHE A 219 -13.96 -4.23 14.69
N THR A 220 -13.09 -4.48 13.71
CA THR A 220 -13.20 -3.77 12.44
C THR A 220 -14.25 -4.46 11.61
N THR A 221 -15.30 -3.72 11.23
CA THR A 221 -16.42 -4.26 10.48
C THR A 221 -16.40 -3.73 9.05
N LEU A 222 -16.61 -4.64 8.11
CA LEU A 222 -16.70 -4.40 6.68
C LEU A 222 -18.08 -4.81 6.20
N ALA A 223 -18.61 -4.08 5.22
CA ALA A 223 -19.86 -4.44 4.58
C ALA A 223 -19.77 -4.24 3.07
N ARG A 224 -20.45 -5.09 2.31
CA ARG A 224 -20.59 -4.94 0.86
C ARG A 224 -21.95 -4.34 0.53
N VAL A 225 -21.94 -3.13 -0.01
CA VAL A 225 -23.12 -2.41 -0.48
C VAL A 225 -23.73 -3.13 -1.69
N LYS A 226 -25.05 -3.31 -1.68
CA LYS A 226 -25.81 -3.84 -2.83
C LYS A 226 -25.59 -2.99 -4.08
N ALA A 227 -25.57 -3.62 -5.24
CA ALA A 227 -25.45 -2.90 -6.51
C ALA A 227 -26.61 -1.90 -6.70
N GLY A 228 -26.28 -0.66 -7.09
CA GLY A 228 -27.26 0.39 -7.33
C GLY A 228 -27.73 1.17 -6.09
N VAL A 229 -27.29 0.81 -4.88
CA VAL A 229 -27.63 1.56 -3.67
C VAL A 229 -26.75 2.81 -3.53
N SER A 230 -27.37 3.97 -3.32
CA SER A 230 -26.66 5.24 -3.16
C SER A 230 -26.03 5.37 -1.76
N ARG A 231 -25.06 6.27 -1.61
CA ARG A 231 -24.41 6.52 -0.30
C ARG A 231 -25.39 7.05 0.74
N GLU A 232 -26.33 7.88 0.29
CA GLU A 232 -27.39 8.48 1.10
C GLU A 232 -28.33 7.38 1.64
N ALA A 233 -28.68 6.40 0.79
CA ALA A 233 -29.49 5.26 1.21
C ALA A 233 -28.75 4.37 2.22
N VAL A 234 -27.44 4.14 2.05
CA VAL A 234 -26.63 3.43 3.05
C VAL A 234 -26.63 4.16 4.39
N GLN A 235 -26.40 5.48 4.37
CA GLN A 235 -26.39 6.27 5.60
C GLN A 235 -27.77 6.32 6.28
N ALA A 236 -28.85 6.36 5.51
CA ALA A 236 -30.21 6.33 6.05
C ALA A 236 -30.57 4.99 6.71
N ASP A 237 -30.20 3.85 6.11
CA ASP A 237 -30.41 2.52 6.70
C ASP A 237 -29.62 2.38 8.01
N LEU A 238 -28.36 2.81 8.01
CA LEU A 238 -27.50 2.84 9.19
C LEU A 238 -28.04 3.76 10.29
N GLN A 239 -28.60 4.92 9.95
CA GLN A 239 -29.25 5.81 10.92
C GLN A 239 -30.50 5.18 11.52
N ALA A 240 -31.32 4.50 10.73
CA ALA A 240 -32.49 3.79 11.21
C ALA A 240 -32.11 2.69 12.22
N ILE A 241 -31.07 1.90 11.92
CA ILE A 241 -30.53 0.91 12.85
C ILE A 241 -30.00 1.57 14.12
N SER A 242 -29.25 2.68 14.00
CA SER A 242 -28.72 3.44 15.15
C SER A 242 -29.85 3.87 16.10
N LEU A 243 -30.93 4.43 15.55
CA LEU A 243 -32.07 4.91 16.32
C LEU A 243 -32.80 3.77 17.02
N GLN A 244 -33.01 2.64 16.33
CA GLN A 244 -33.65 1.48 16.91
C GLN A 244 -32.81 0.90 18.06
N VAL A 245 -31.49 0.81 17.88
CA VAL A 245 -30.56 0.34 18.92
C VAL A 245 -30.57 1.25 20.14
N GLN A 246 -30.60 2.58 19.95
CA GLN A 246 -30.71 3.55 21.05
C GLN A 246 -32.03 3.45 21.82
N GLN A 247 -33.14 3.19 21.13
CA GLN A 247 -34.46 3.03 21.77
C GLN A 247 -34.54 1.75 22.59
N GLU A 248 -33.93 0.66 22.11
CA GLU A 248 -33.98 -0.66 22.77
C GLU A 248 -32.94 -0.82 23.87
N ASN A 249 -31.88 0.01 23.90
CA ASN A 249 -30.75 -0.17 24.80
C ASN A 249 -30.36 1.15 25.46
N HIS A 250 -30.54 1.24 26.78
CA HIS A 250 -30.19 2.43 27.56
C HIS A 250 -28.68 2.57 27.83
N ASP A 251 -27.89 1.54 27.54
CA ASP A 251 -26.43 1.51 27.74
C ASP A 251 -25.63 2.08 26.55
N VAL A 252 -26.30 2.70 25.58
CA VAL A 252 -25.69 3.31 24.40
C VAL A 252 -25.46 4.79 24.64
N ASP A 253 -24.27 5.30 24.30
CA ASP A 253 -23.93 6.69 24.51
C ASP A 253 -24.85 7.65 23.73
N PRO A 254 -25.24 8.80 24.33
CA PRO A 254 -26.00 9.83 23.63
C PRO A 254 -25.24 10.33 22.39
N GLY A 255 -25.87 10.26 21.21
CA GLY A 255 -25.27 10.70 19.95
C GLY A 255 -24.57 9.60 19.14
N PHE A 256 -24.64 8.34 19.59
CA PHE A 256 -24.20 7.17 18.84
C PHE A 256 -24.75 7.15 17.40
N THR A 257 -23.88 7.03 16.41
CA THR A 257 -24.31 6.86 15.01
C THR A 257 -23.39 5.93 14.24
N PHE A 258 -23.98 5.17 13.32
CA PHE A 258 -23.24 4.41 12.32
C PHE A 258 -22.83 5.27 11.14
N ARG A 259 -21.58 5.10 10.71
CA ARG A 259 -21.12 5.63 9.43
C ARG A 259 -20.44 4.54 8.62
N ALA A 260 -20.69 4.59 7.32
CA ALA A 260 -20.00 3.78 6.33
C ALA A 260 -19.01 4.67 5.57
N GLU A 261 -17.73 4.31 5.66
CA GLU A 261 -16.68 4.95 4.87
C GLU A 261 -16.16 3.97 3.82
N ARG A 262 -15.76 4.46 2.64
CA ARG A 262 -15.11 3.57 1.67
C ARG A 262 -13.84 3.01 2.30
N LEU A 263 -13.64 1.71 2.16
CA LEU A 263 -12.51 1.02 2.77
C LEU A 263 -11.16 1.65 2.39
N GLN A 264 -10.98 2.04 1.12
CA GLN A 264 -9.76 2.71 0.65
C GLN A 264 -9.54 4.06 1.33
N ASP A 265 -10.56 4.91 1.41
CA ASP A 265 -10.46 6.24 2.01
C ASP A 265 -10.08 6.15 3.49
N ASN A 266 -10.65 5.16 4.18
CA ASN A 266 -10.41 4.94 5.59
C ASN A 266 -8.99 4.39 5.87
N LEU A 267 -8.51 3.40 5.12
CA LEU A 267 -7.16 2.83 5.28
C LEU A 267 -6.05 3.84 5.05
N VAL A 268 -6.24 4.79 4.13
CA VAL A 268 -5.22 5.80 3.80
C VAL A 268 -5.39 7.10 4.60
N SER A 269 -6.47 7.25 5.37
CA SER A 269 -6.84 8.53 6.01
C SER A 269 -5.72 9.09 6.90
N SER A 270 -5.09 8.24 7.72
CA SER A 270 -4.04 8.64 8.66
C SER A 270 -2.68 8.91 7.99
N VAL A 271 -2.37 8.20 6.90
CA VAL A 271 -1.07 8.30 6.20
C VAL A 271 -1.08 9.31 5.06
N ARG A 272 -2.25 9.64 4.50
CA ARG A 272 -2.39 10.56 3.36
C ARG A 272 -1.76 11.94 3.64
N PRO A 273 -1.99 12.62 4.77
CA PRO A 273 -1.37 13.92 5.03
C PRO A 273 0.17 13.83 5.08
N ILE A 274 0.71 12.80 5.74
CA ILE A 274 2.15 12.57 5.87
C ILE A 274 2.77 12.34 4.49
N LEU A 275 2.13 11.52 3.66
CA LEU A 275 2.58 11.21 2.30
C LEU A 275 2.53 12.44 1.38
N LEU A 276 1.53 13.32 1.53
CA LEU A 276 1.46 14.58 0.79
C LEU A 276 2.54 15.58 1.22
N ILE A 277 2.81 15.70 2.51
CA ILE A 277 3.90 16.54 3.04
C ILE A 277 5.24 16.03 2.52
N LEU A 278 5.47 14.72 2.56
CA LEU A 278 6.70 14.10 2.07
C LEU A 278 6.88 14.30 0.55
N LEU A 279 5.80 14.16 -0.23
CA LEU A 279 5.81 14.44 -1.66
C LEU A 279 6.14 15.91 -1.95
N GLY A 280 5.53 16.84 -1.21
CA GLY A 280 5.84 18.27 -1.32
C GLY A 280 7.30 18.58 -0.96
N ALA A 281 7.80 18.04 0.14
CA ALA A 281 9.18 18.23 0.58
C ALA A 281 10.18 17.75 -0.48
N VAL A 282 9.97 16.58 -1.09
CA VAL A 282 10.90 16.05 -2.09
C VAL A 282 10.72 16.71 -3.46
N ALA A 283 9.56 17.27 -3.77
CA ALA A 283 9.41 18.20 -4.89
C ALA A 283 10.31 19.43 -4.70
N PHE A 284 10.37 20.02 -3.50
CA PHE A 284 11.31 21.12 -3.20
C PHE A 284 12.78 20.69 -3.31
N VAL A 285 13.14 19.48 -2.85
CA VAL A 285 14.50 18.94 -3.01
C VAL A 285 14.89 18.87 -4.49
N LEU A 286 13.97 18.42 -5.36
CA LEU A 286 14.20 18.40 -6.81
C LEU A 286 14.34 19.81 -7.38
N LEU A 287 13.53 20.78 -6.94
CA LEU A 287 13.69 22.18 -7.36
C LEU A 287 15.06 22.75 -6.97
N ILE A 288 15.52 22.46 -5.75
CA ILE A 288 16.87 22.84 -5.28
C ILE A 288 17.95 22.17 -6.12
N ALA A 289 17.80 20.88 -6.44
CA ALA A 289 18.71 20.15 -7.32
C ALA A 289 18.78 20.79 -8.72
N CYS A 290 17.63 21.13 -9.31
CA CYS A 290 17.56 21.83 -10.59
C CYS A 290 18.21 23.22 -10.54
N ALA A 291 17.98 23.99 -9.47
CA ALA A 291 18.60 25.30 -9.27
C ALA A 291 20.13 25.18 -9.15
N ASN A 292 20.61 24.19 -8.40
CA ASN A 292 22.05 23.91 -8.27
C ASN A 292 22.68 23.55 -9.62
N VAL A 293 22.02 22.70 -10.41
CA VAL A 293 22.50 22.32 -11.74
C VAL A 293 22.49 23.52 -12.70
N ALA A 294 21.47 24.38 -12.63
CA ALA A 294 21.42 25.63 -13.39
C ALA A 294 22.60 26.56 -13.02
N ASN A 295 22.89 26.72 -11.73
CA ASN A 295 24.03 27.50 -11.24
C ASN A 295 25.37 26.94 -11.74
N LEU A 296 25.52 25.61 -11.73
CA LEU A 296 26.70 24.93 -12.27
C LEU A 296 26.84 25.17 -13.78
N LEU A 297 25.75 25.08 -14.55
CA LEU A 297 25.73 25.35 -15.99
C LEU A 297 26.06 26.82 -16.31
N LEU A 298 25.58 27.77 -15.51
CA LEU A 298 25.91 29.19 -15.62
C LEU A 298 27.39 29.43 -15.35
N SER A 299 27.93 28.90 -14.25
CA SER A 299 29.36 28.97 -13.93
C SER A 299 30.24 28.41 -15.05
N ARG A 300 29.84 27.26 -15.62
CA ARG A 300 30.54 26.65 -16.76
C ARG A 300 30.42 27.47 -18.05
N SER A 301 29.33 28.19 -18.25
CA SER A 301 29.15 29.05 -19.42
C SER A 301 30.09 30.26 -19.39
N VAL A 302 30.34 30.83 -18.20
CA VAL A 302 31.32 31.90 -18.00
C VAL A 302 32.75 31.42 -18.32
N SER A 303 33.15 30.24 -17.84
CA SER A 303 34.48 29.70 -18.16
C SER A 303 34.66 29.36 -19.64
N ARG A 304 33.57 29.05 -20.35
CA ARG A 304 33.56 28.79 -21.80
C ARG A 304 33.30 30.03 -22.65
N GLN A 305 33.18 31.22 -22.07
CA GLN A 305 32.83 32.44 -22.78
C GLN A 305 33.83 32.76 -23.90
N LYS A 306 35.14 32.62 -23.65
CA LYS A 306 36.19 32.82 -24.67
C LYS A 306 36.01 31.90 -25.88
N GLU A 307 35.68 30.63 -25.64
CA GLU A 307 35.42 29.65 -26.70
C GLU A 307 34.18 30.03 -27.53
N ILE A 308 33.10 30.45 -26.86
CA ILE A 308 31.84 30.84 -27.49
C ILE A 308 32.03 32.09 -28.36
N VAL A 309 32.79 33.08 -27.88
CA VAL A 309 33.09 34.32 -28.61
C VAL A 309 33.94 34.04 -29.85
N VAL A 310 34.98 33.19 -29.75
CA VAL A 310 35.79 32.80 -30.92
C VAL A 310 34.94 32.09 -31.97
N ARG A 311 34.05 31.17 -31.57
CA ARG A 311 33.14 30.50 -32.52
C ARG A 311 32.16 31.47 -33.18
N ALA A 312 31.65 32.44 -32.43
CA ALA A 312 30.80 33.49 -32.98
C ALA A 312 31.57 34.35 -34.00
N ALA A 313 32.83 34.71 -33.71
CA ALA A 313 33.71 35.44 -34.64
C ALA A 313 34.04 34.65 -35.91
N LEU A 314 34.11 33.32 -35.82
CA LEU A 314 34.26 32.41 -36.97
C LEU A 314 32.94 32.15 -37.75
N GLY A 315 31.86 32.87 -37.42
CA GLY A 315 30.60 32.83 -38.16
C GLY A 315 29.56 31.82 -37.65
N ALA A 316 29.74 31.24 -36.45
CA ALA A 316 28.72 30.38 -35.87
C ALA A 316 27.44 31.18 -35.53
N THR A 317 26.28 30.68 -35.98
CA THR A 317 24.99 31.33 -35.68
C THR A 317 24.61 31.16 -34.21
N ARG A 318 23.86 32.12 -33.65
CA ARG A 318 23.32 32.06 -32.27
C ARG A 318 22.52 30.77 -32.03
N PHE A 319 21.75 30.34 -33.04
CA PHE A 319 20.99 29.09 -32.98
C PHE A 319 21.89 27.84 -32.87
N ARG A 320 23.00 27.78 -33.61
CA ARG A 320 23.94 26.65 -33.52
C ARG A 320 24.56 26.55 -32.12
N LEU A 321 24.94 27.69 -31.53
CA LEU A 321 25.49 27.76 -30.18
C LEU A 321 24.44 27.35 -29.13
N ALA A 322 23.22 27.88 -29.21
CA ALA A 322 22.13 27.54 -28.31
C ALA A 322 21.77 26.04 -28.38
N ARG A 323 21.63 25.48 -29.60
CA ARG A 323 21.33 24.06 -29.80
C ARG A 323 22.39 23.15 -29.19
N GLN A 324 23.66 23.51 -29.33
CA GLN A 324 24.76 22.74 -28.75
C GLN A 324 24.69 22.74 -27.22
N LEU A 325 24.48 23.90 -26.59
CA LEU A 325 24.34 24.01 -25.13
C LEU A 325 23.10 23.26 -24.61
N LEU A 326 21.97 23.33 -25.33
CA LEU A 326 20.77 22.55 -25.02
C LEU A 326 21.02 21.06 -25.13
N THR A 327 21.78 20.61 -26.14
CA THR A 327 22.14 19.19 -26.31
C THR A 327 23.03 18.70 -25.16
N GLU A 328 23.97 19.54 -24.70
CA GLU A 328 24.79 19.25 -23.51
C GLU A 328 23.93 19.12 -22.24
N SER A 329 23.01 20.07 -22.01
CA SER A 329 22.10 20.03 -20.85
C SER A 329 21.11 18.88 -20.89
N MET A 330 20.53 18.57 -22.06
CA MET A 330 19.63 17.43 -22.23
C MET A 330 20.34 16.11 -22.00
N LEU A 331 21.56 15.94 -22.51
CA LEU A 331 22.35 14.72 -22.27
C LEU A 331 22.67 14.55 -20.78
N LEU A 332 23.02 15.64 -20.10
CA LEU A 332 23.24 15.64 -18.66
C LEU A 332 21.96 15.31 -17.87
N GLY A 333 20.83 15.89 -18.26
CA GLY A 333 19.51 15.60 -17.71
C GLY A 333 19.10 14.15 -17.91
N LEU A 334 19.34 13.57 -19.09
CA LEU A 334 19.08 12.17 -19.39
C LEU A 334 19.95 11.23 -18.54
N LEU A 335 21.23 11.55 -18.39
CA LEU A 335 22.13 10.77 -17.52
C LEU A 335 21.67 10.84 -16.06
N GLY A 336 21.38 12.03 -15.55
CA GLY A 336 20.86 12.21 -14.19
C GLY A 336 19.49 11.57 -13.97
N GLY A 337 18.62 11.60 -14.97
CA GLY A 337 17.31 10.95 -14.93
C GLY A 337 17.42 9.43 -14.95
N ALA A 338 18.24 8.87 -15.83
CA ALA A 338 18.46 7.42 -15.89
C ALA A 338 19.08 6.89 -14.59
N THR A 339 20.13 7.55 -14.08
CA THR A 339 20.73 7.18 -12.79
C THR A 339 19.77 7.39 -11.63
N GLY A 340 19.00 8.48 -11.63
CA GLY A 340 17.96 8.75 -10.62
C GLY A 340 16.87 7.69 -10.59
N CYS A 341 16.34 7.28 -11.75
CA CYS A 341 15.36 6.20 -11.84
C CYS A 341 15.92 4.87 -11.31
N LEU A 342 17.17 4.53 -11.66
CA LEU A 342 17.83 3.33 -11.14
C LEU A 342 18.00 3.39 -9.62
N LEU A 343 18.42 4.52 -9.08
CA LEU A 343 18.51 4.73 -7.63
C LEU A 343 17.15 4.63 -6.96
N GLY A 344 16.10 5.23 -7.54
CA GLY A 344 14.74 5.14 -7.01
C GLY A 344 14.23 3.70 -6.94
N LEU A 345 14.40 2.93 -8.02
CA LEU A 345 14.05 1.50 -8.06
C LEU A 345 14.86 0.68 -7.06
N TRP A 346 16.15 0.97 -6.92
CA TRP A 346 17.00 0.28 -5.96
C TRP A 346 16.60 0.59 -4.52
N SER A 347 16.34 1.86 -4.19
CA SER A 347 15.87 2.30 -2.87
C SER A 347 14.57 1.60 -2.47
N VAL A 348 13.61 1.48 -3.39
CA VAL A 348 12.36 0.75 -3.14
C VAL A 348 12.63 -0.73 -2.85
N LYS A 349 13.50 -1.39 -3.61
CA LYS A 349 13.89 -2.79 -3.35
C LYS A 349 14.59 -2.96 -2.00
N VAL A 350 15.50 -2.05 -1.64
CA VAL A 350 16.18 -2.09 -0.33
C VAL A 350 15.16 -1.91 0.80
N MET A 351 14.20 -1.00 0.63
CA MET A 351 13.14 -0.78 1.63
C MET A 351 12.29 -2.04 1.84
N TYR A 352 11.94 -2.75 0.76
CA TYR A 352 11.25 -4.05 0.86
C TYR A 352 12.10 -5.14 1.51
N ALA A 353 13.39 -5.19 1.21
CA ALA A 353 14.29 -6.18 1.82
C ALA A 353 14.54 -5.92 3.32
N ALA A 354 14.54 -4.65 3.73
CA ALA A 354 14.73 -4.25 5.13
C ALA A 354 13.47 -4.43 5.98
N TYR A 355 12.27 -4.43 5.37
CA TYR A 355 10.99 -4.66 6.03
C TYR A 355 10.19 -5.80 5.36
N PRO A 356 10.62 -7.06 5.49
CA PRO A 356 9.92 -8.20 4.88
C PRO A 356 8.49 -8.41 5.38
N GLY A 357 8.11 -7.81 6.52
CA GLY A 357 6.75 -7.83 7.07
C GLY A 357 5.83 -6.68 6.63
N ALA A 358 6.34 -5.68 5.90
CA ALA A 358 5.56 -4.55 5.42
C ALA A 358 5.41 -4.61 3.90
N ILE A 359 4.20 -4.96 3.45
CA ILE A 359 3.73 -4.78 2.08
C ILE A 359 4.40 -5.72 1.07
N LEU A 360 4.07 -7.02 1.13
CA LEU A 360 4.25 -7.91 -0.02
C LEU A 360 3.09 -7.66 -1.01
N ALA A 361 3.40 -6.93 -2.08
CA ALA A 361 2.50 -6.63 -3.21
C ALA A 361 2.38 -7.78 -4.21
#